data_AF-A0A932JUQ3-F1
#
_entry.id   AF-A0A932JUQ3-F1
#
_cell.length_a   1.000
_cell.length_b   1.000
_cell.length_c   1.000
_cell.angle_alpha   90.00
_cell.angle_beta   90.00
_cell.angle_gamma   90.00
#
_symmetry.space_group_name_H-M   'P 1'
#
loop_
_entity.id
_entity.type
_entity.pdbx_description
1 polymer ?
#
loop_
_entity_poly.entity_id
_entity_poly.type
_entity_poly.pdbx_seq_one_letter_code
_entity_poly.pdbx_strand_id
1 'polypeptide(L)'
;MRRRARVARRGYTLVETMIAVLLVSVVVTSVFSMVLTARTGVNKSGKKGQAVFYLREVVEALKTYVTADLTAPGPNSWQLPGDTCGCWALQAGAHNATGYLPTSFTGAPTSGQLTYDVIDMACGAATCKQVTFNLTWNE
;
A
#
# COMPACT_ATOMS: atom_id res chain seq x y z
N MET A 1 14.75 74.62 9.96
CA MET A 1 14.87 73.13 9.85
C MET A 1 15.12 72.54 11.24
N ARG A 2 14.13 71.89 11.86
CA ARG A 2 14.27 71.24 13.19
C ARG A 2 14.54 69.73 13.00
N ARG A 3 15.76 69.28 13.25
CA ARG A 3 16.12 67.85 13.30
C ARG A 3 15.64 67.28 14.64
N ARG A 4 14.62 66.42 14.61
CA ARG A 4 14.23 65.62 15.78
C ARG A 4 15.26 64.51 15.99
N ALA A 5 16.02 64.58 17.08
CA ALA A 5 16.89 63.50 17.53
C ALA A 5 16.03 62.30 17.94
N ARG A 6 16.27 61.14 17.34
CA ARG A 6 15.62 59.88 17.73
C ARG A 6 16.34 59.37 18.98
N VAL A 7 15.64 59.35 20.11
CA VAL A 7 16.09 58.71 21.34
C VAL A 7 16.05 57.20 21.10
N ALA A 8 17.21 56.57 20.88
CA ALA A 8 17.33 55.13 20.75
C ALA A 8 17.13 54.47 22.12
N ARG A 9 15.94 53.90 22.36
CA ARG A 9 15.67 53.06 23.53
C ARG A 9 16.40 51.72 23.36
N ARG A 10 17.53 51.55 24.04
CA ARG A 10 18.50 50.45 23.86
C ARG A 10 18.25 49.17 24.70
N GLY A 11 17.12 49.07 25.42
CA GLY A 11 16.89 47.98 26.39
C GLY A 11 15.89 46.88 25.99
N TYR A 12 15.01 47.11 25.01
CA TYR A 12 13.89 46.21 24.71
C TYR A 12 14.13 45.26 23.51
N THR A 13 15.20 45.46 22.75
CA THR A 13 15.46 44.75 21.50
C THR A 13 15.92 43.29 21.69
N LEU A 14 16.55 42.98 22.82
CA LEU A 14 17.02 41.61 23.11
C LEU A 14 15.85 40.69 23.46
N VAL A 15 14.94 41.15 24.32
CA VAL A 15 13.73 40.38 24.66
C VAL A 15 12.83 40.20 23.45
N GLU A 16 12.66 41.25 22.63
CA GLU A 16 11.86 41.19 21.41
C GLU A 16 12.41 40.18 20.39
N THR A 17 13.74 40.16 20.19
CA THR A 17 14.38 39.17 19.30
C THR A 17 14.27 37.76 19.84
N MET A 18 14.40 37.54 21.15
CA MET A 18 14.18 36.21 21.74
C MET A 18 12.74 35.73 21.54
N ILE A 19 11.74 36.59 21.78
CA ILE A 19 10.33 36.25 21.55
C ILE A 19 10.09 35.96 20.06
N ALA A 20 10.66 36.76 19.16
CA ALA A 20 10.53 36.54 17.73
C ALA A 20 11.12 35.17 17.31
N VAL A 21 12.30 34.80 17.81
CA VAL A 21 12.92 33.50 17.51
C VAL A 21 12.09 32.34 18.05
N LEU A 22 11.51 32.46 19.25
CA LEU A 22 10.62 31.44 19.82
C LEU A 22 9.34 31.27 19.00
N LEU A 23 8.73 32.36 18.54
CA LEU A 23 7.54 32.28 17.69
C LEU A 23 7.87 31.66 16.33
N VAL A 24 9.00 32.05 15.73
CA VAL A 24 9.44 31.49 14.45
C VAL A 24 9.75 29.99 14.58
N SER A 25 10.43 29.56 15.65
CA SER A 25 10.75 28.13 15.82
C SER A 25 9.50 27.26 15.98
N VAL A 26 8.47 27.75 16.68
CA VAL A 26 7.17 27.06 16.82
C VAL A 26 6.47 26.93 15.47
N VAL A 27 6.43 28.00 14.68
CA VAL A 27 5.80 27.98 13.34
C VAL A 27 6.55 27.06 12.38
N VAL A 28 7.88 27.07 12.38
CA VAL A 28 8.69 26.19 11.52
C VAL A 28 8.47 24.72 11.89
N THR A 29 8.46 24.41 13.19
CA THR A 29 8.27 23.02 13.68
C THR A 29 6.89 22.47 13.32
N SER A 30 5.84 23.29 13.41
CA SER A 30 4.48 22.87 13.07
C SER A 30 4.32 22.59 11.57
N VAL A 31 4.86 23.46 10.72
CA VAL A 31 4.83 23.27 9.26
C VAL A 31 5.63 22.03 8.86
N PHE A 32 6.83 21.84 9.41
CA PHE A 32 7.63 20.66 9.13
C PHE A 32 6.92 19.36 9.54
N SER A 33 6.29 19.34 10.72
CA SER A 33 5.52 18.18 11.19
C SER A 33 4.34 17.85 10.28
N MET A 34 3.61 18.88 9.80
CA MET A 34 2.51 18.69 8.86
C MET A 34 3.00 18.12 7.52
N VAL A 35 4.09 18.65 6.97
CA VAL A 35 4.67 18.17 5.70
C VAL A 35 5.16 16.73 5.81
N LEU A 36 5.84 16.38 6.91
CA LEU A 36 6.31 15.02 7.14
C LEU A 36 5.12 14.04 7.22
N THR A 37 4.08 14.40 7.97
CA THR A 37 2.84 13.61 8.09
C THR A 37 2.14 13.44 6.74
N ALA A 38 2.07 14.51 5.93
CA ALA A 38 1.48 14.43 4.60
C ALA A 38 2.28 13.49 3.68
N ARG A 39 3.62 13.56 3.70
CA ARG A 39 4.47 12.69 2.88
C ARG A 39 4.37 11.22 3.28
N THR A 40 4.39 10.91 4.58
CA THR A 40 4.23 9.53 5.04
C THR A 40 2.84 8.98 4.70
N GLY A 41 1.80 9.80 4.78
CA GLY A 41 0.44 9.44 4.37
C GLY A 41 0.31 9.11 2.89
N VAL A 42 0.90 9.93 2.01
CA VAL A 42 0.85 9.70 0.55
C VAL A 42 1.55 8.40 0.16
N ASN A 43 2.71 8.11 0.77
CA ASN A 43 3.45 6.87 0.46
C ASN A 43 2.67 5.61 0.84
N LYS A 44 2.03 5.60 2.02
CA LYS A 44 1.20 4.47 2.46
C LYS A 44 -0.02 4.28 1.55
N SER A 45 -0.71 5.37 1.22
CA SER A 45 -1.85 5.33 0.31
C SER A 45 -1.47 4.83 -1.09
N GLY A 46 -0.31 5.28 -1.60
CA GLY A 46 0.23 4.82 -2.88
C GLY A 46 0.51 3.31 -2.90
N LYS A 47 1.18 2.78 -1.87
CA LYS A 47 1.45 1.34 -1.73
C LYS A 47 0.15 0.53 -1.64
N LYS A 48 -0.84 1.00 -0.87
CA LYS A 48 -2.17 0.36 -0.80
C LYS A 48 -2.87 0.36 -2.16
N GLY A 49 -2.77 1.45 -2.92
CA GLY A 49 -3.32 1.52 -4.28
C GLY A 49 -2.67 0.50 -5.22
N GLN A 50 -1.34 0.39 -5.18
CA GLN A 50 -0.59 -0.61 -5.96
C GLN A 50 -0.95 -2.04 -5.55
N ALA A 51 -1.02 -2.31 -4.25
CA ALA A 51 -1.43 -3.59 -3.69
C ALA A 51 -2.82 -4.03 -4.21
N VAL A 52 -3.79 -3.13 -4.17
CA VAL A 52 -5.15 -3.40 -4.69
C VAL A 52 -5.15 -3.60 -6.20
N PHE A 53 -4.30 -2.89 -6.94
CA PHE A 53 -4.17 -3.06 -8.38
C PHE A 53 -3.68 -4.47 -8.73
N TYR A 54 -2.58 -4.93 -8.14
CA TYR A 54 -2.06 -6.28 -8.39
C TYR A 54 -3.02 -7.37 -7.94
N LEU A 55 -3.69 -7.16 -6.79
CA LEU A 55 -4.72 -8.08 -6.34
C LEU A 55 -5.84 -8.25 -7.38
N ARG A 56 -6.30 -7.14 -7.99
CA ARG A 56 -7.31 -7.19 -9.05
C ARG A 56 -6.83 -7.93 -10.28
N GLU A 57 -5.57 -7.75 -10.68
CA GLU A 57 -5.01 -8.50 -11.80
C GLU A 57 -5.04 -10.02 -11.54
N VAL A 58 -4.70 -10.45 -10.32
CA VAL A 58 -4.77 -11.88 -9.95
C VAL A 58 -6.21 -12.38 -9.90
N VAL A 59 -7.14 -11.57 -9.41
CA VAL A 59 -8.58 -11.90 -9.43
C VAL A 59 -9.08 -12.08 -10.86
N GLU A 60 -8.76 -11.17 -11.76
CA GLU A 60 -9.14 -11.29 -13.17
C GLU A 60 -8.48 -12.50 -13.83
N ALA A 61 -7.21 -12.78 -13.52
CA ALA A 61 -6.55 -14.00 -13.98
C ALA A 61 -7.27 -15.25 -13.47
N LEU A 62 -7.59 -15.34 -12.18
CA LEU A 62 -8.30 -16.49 -11.59
C LEU A 62 -9.70 -16.69 -12.16
N LYS A 63 -10.41 -15.62 -12.53
CA LYS A 63 -11.70 -15.73 -13.23
C LYS A 63 -11.58 -16.46 -14.56
N THR A 64 -10.44 -16.36 -15.27
CA THR A 64 -10.24 -17.09 -16.52
C THR A 64 -10.12 -18.61 -16.31
N TYR A 65 -9.75 -19.06 -15.10
CA TYR A 65 -9.73 -20.46 -14.71
C TYR A 65 -11.07 -20.97 -14.20
N VAL A 66 -12.05 -20.09 -13.97
CA VAL A 66 -13.44 -20.49 -13.73
C VAL A 66 -14.09 -20.72 -15.09
N THR A 67 -13.76 -21.83 -15.76
CA THR A 67 -14.51 -22.23 -16.95
C THR A 67 -15.85 -22.82 -16.50
N ALA A 68 -16.91 -22.56 -17.28
CA ALA A 68 -18.16 -23.30 -17.16
C ALA A 68 -18.05 -24.74 -17.68
N ASP A 69 -16.94 -25.07 -18.35
CA ASP A 69 -16.71 -26.34 -19.01
C ASP A 69 -15.73 -27.21 -18.20
N LEU A 70 -16.25 -28.33 -17.69
CA LEU A 70 -15.51 -29.34 -16.93
C LEU A 70 -14.70 -30.29 -17.83
N THR A 71 -14.85 -30.20 -19.16
CA THR A 71 -14.33 -31.18 -20.11
C THR A 71 -13.06 -30.73 -20.85
N ALA A 72 -12.78 -29.43 -20.87
CA ALA A 72 -11.62 -28.87 -21.57
C ALA A 72 -10.66 -28.22 -20.57
N PRO A 73 -9.35 -28.52 -20.64
CA PRO A 73 -8.40 -27.85 -19.79
C PRO A 73 -8.32 -26.35 -20.13
N GLY A 74 -8.53 -25.50 -19.12
CA GLY A 74 -8.36 -24.06 -19.18
C GLY A 74 -6.94 -23.66 -19.58
N PRO A 75 -6.73 -22.37 -19.85
CA PRO A 75 -5.46 -21.87 -20.37
C PRO A 75 -4.30 -22.24 -19.43
N ASN A 76 -3.14 -22.59 -20.02
CA ASN A 76 -1.88 -22.83 -19.30
C ASN A 76 -1.94 -23.88 -18.18
N SER A 77 -2.28 -25.13 -18.53
CA SER A 77 -2.20 -26.29 -17.60
C SER A 77 -3.01 -26.16 -16.31
N TRP A 78 -3.96 -25.21 -16.25
CA TRP A 78 -4.70 -24.81 -15.04
C TRP A 78 -3.86 -24.34 -13.87
N GLN A 79 -2.60 -24.00 -14.09
CA GLN A 79 -1.71 -23.55 -13.02
C GLN A 79 -1.60 -22.03 -13.10
N LEU A 80 -1.78 -21.36 -11.96
CA LEU A 80 -1.56 -19.93 -11.90
C LEU A 80 -0.05 -19.68 -12.01
N PRO A 81 0.43 -18.89 -13.00
CA PRO A 81 1.85 -18.62 -13.14
C PRO A 81 2.38 -17.88 -11.91
N GLY A 82 3.51 -18.36 -11.37
CA GLY A 82 4.11 -17.80 -10.16
C GLY A 82 3.53 -18.36 -8.85
N ASP A 83 2.58 -19.31 -8.92
CA ASP A 83 2.21 -20.12 -7.76
C ASP A 83 3.26 -21.22 -7.51
N THR A 84 3.66 -21.35 -6.25
CA THR A 84 4.71 -22.30 -5.83
C THR A 84 4.19 -23.69 -5.52
N CYS A 85 2.87 -23.88 -5.39
CA CYS A 85 2.31 -25.20 -5.07
C CYS A 85 2.42 -26.21 -6.23
N GLY A 86 2.56 -25.75 -7.48
CA GLY A 86 2.51 -26.61 -8.67
C GLY A 86 1.17 -27.33 -8.86
N CYS A 87 0.13 -26.84 -8.20
CA CYS A 87 -1.20 -27.42 -8.11
C CYS A 87 -2.19 -26.62 -8.98
N TRP A 88 -3.41 -27.12 -9.17
CA TRP A 88 -4.38 -26.38 -10.00
C TRP A 88 -4.80 -25.09 -9.31
N ALA A 89 -4.95 -24.01 -10.06
CA ALA A 89 -5.20 -22.66 -9.55
C ALA A 89 -6.44 -22.56 -8.66
N LEU A 90 -7.44 -23.42 -8.88
CA LEU A 90 -8.70 -23.50 -8.11
C LEU A 90 -8.83 -24.80 -7.31
N GLN A 91 -7.72 -25.51 -7.06
CA GLN A 91 -7.70 -26.64 -6.15
C GLN A 91 -7.97 -26.16 -4.73
N ALA A 92 -8.76 -26.90 -3.95
CA ALA A 92 -8.97 -26.55 -2.56
C ALA A 92 -7.64 -26.60 -1.79
N GLY A 93 -7.32 -25.53 -1.05
CA GLY A 93 -6.06 -25.40 -0.33
C GLY A 93 -5.51 -23.98 -0.29
N ALA A 94 -4.31 -23.86 0.27
CA ALA A 94 -3.55 -22.62 0.36
C ALA A 94 -2.57 -22.50 -0.80
N HIS A 95 -2.57 -21.34 -1.43
CA HIS A 95 -1.76 -21.02 -2.60
C HIS A 95 -0.88 -19.79 -2.33
N ASN A 96 0.29 -19.77 -2.96
CA ASN A 96 1.23 -18.66 -2.81
C ASN A 96 1.50 -18.03 -4.17
N ALA A 97 0.73 -17.00 -4.47
CA ALA A 97 0.83 -16.19 -5.69
C ALA A 97 1.82 -15.02 -5.55
N THR A 98 2.76 -15.07 -4.59
CA THR A 98 3.75 -14.00 -4.42
C THR A 98 4.61 -13.82 -5.68
N GLY A 99 4.81 -14.88 -6.48
CA GLY A 99 5.51 -14.80 -7.76
C GLY A 99 4.78 -13.96 -8.83
N TYR A 100 3.49 -13.66 -8.63
CA TYR A 100 2.72 -12.79 -9.51
C TYR A 100 2.97 -11.30 -9.25
N LEU A 101 3.43 -10.95 -8.04
CA LEU A 101 3.76 -9.58 -7.68
C LEU A 101 5.10 -9.18 -8.31
N PRO A 102 5.27 -7.92 -8.74
CA PRO A 102 6.55 -7.46 -9.26
C PRO A 102 7.61 -7.42 -8.16
N THR A 103 8.88 -7.57 -8.56
CA THR A 103 10.04 -7.53 -7.66
C THR A 103 10.16 -6.22 -6.87
N SER A 104 9.61 -5.12 -7.40
CA SER A 104 9.53 -3.84 -6.71
C SER A 104 8.63 -3.86 -5.47
N PHE A 105 7.67 -4.79 -5.41
CA PHE A 105 6.74 -4.93 -4.29
C PHE A 105 7.17 -6.05 -3.33
N THR A 106 7.72 -7.15 -3.86
CA THR A 106 8.21 -8.29 -3.05
C THR A 106 9.60 -8.05 -2.44
N GLY A 107 10.38 -7.14 -3.00
CA GLY A 107 11.70 -6.75 -2.47
C GLY A 107 11.64 -5.83 -1.24
N ALA A 108 12.77 -5.72 -0.54
CA ALA A 108 12.94 -4.73 0.52
C ALA A 108 12.79 -3.29 -0.01
N PRO A 109 12.16 -2.36 0.73
CA PRO A 109 11.69 -2.51 2.11
C PRO A 109 10.30 -3.12 2.25
N THR A 110 9.49 -3.15 1.19
CA THR A 110 8.07 -3.49 1.25
C THR A 110 7.82 -4.97 1.55
N SER A 111 8.65 -5.89 1.05
CA SER A 111 8.58 -7.32 1.39
C SER A 111 7.18 -7.92 1.25
N GLY A 112 6.44 -7.52 0.21
CA GLY A 112 5.05 -7.91 0.03
C GLY A 112 4.87 -9.39 -0.31
N GLN A 113 3.80 -10.00 0.20
CA GLN A 113 3.43 -11.39 -0.04
C GLN A 113 1.95 -11.49 -0.40
N LEU A 114 1.65 -12.28 -1.42
CA LEU A 114 0.28 -12.57 -1.84
C LEU A 114 0.02 -14.06 -1.71
N THR A 115 -0.95 -14.41 -0.87
CA THR A 115 -1.48 -15.76 -0.77
C THR A 115 -2.98 -15.74 -1.05
N TYR A 116 -3.52 -16.89 -1.42
CA TYR A 116 -4.97 -17.05 -1.52
C TYR A 116 -5.36 -18.46 -1.08
N ASP A 117 -6.53 -18.57 -0.48
CA ASP A 117 -7.11 -19.84 -0.05
C ASP A 117 -8.36 -20.12 -0.88
N VAL A 118 -8.46 -21.35 -1.36
CA VAL A 118 -9.62 -21.85 -2.09
C VAL A 118 -10.36 -22.85 -1.23
N ILE A 119 -11.65 -22.61 -1.03
CA ILE A 119 -12.53 -23.48 -0.25
C ILE A 119 -13.71 -23.91 -1.13
N ASP A 120 -14.05 -25.19 -1.03
CA ASP A 120 -15.21 -25.75 -1.71
C ASP A 120 -16.45 -25.47 -0.88
N MET A 121 -17.45 -24.84 -1.50
CA MET A 121 -18.71 -24.49 -0.84
C MET A 121 -19.88 -25.05 -1.63
N ALA A 122 -20.90 -25.52 -0.92
CA ALA A 122 -22.14 -25.95 -1.54
C ALA A 122 -22.89 -24.75 -2.15
N CYS A 123 -23.23 -24.84 -3.43
CA CYS A 123 -24.00 -23.87 -4.19
C CYS A 123 -25.23 -24.55 -4.81
N GLY A 124 -26.22 -24.86 -3.96
CA GLY A 124 -27.37 -25.65 -4.38
C GLY A 124 -26.96 -27.08 -4.75
N ALA A 125 -27.22 -27.49 -5.99
CA ALA A 125 -26.86 -28.82 -6.49
C ALA A 125 -25.41 -28.93 -7.00
N ALA A 126 -24.66 -27.83 -7.05
CA ALA A 126 -23.28 -27.78 -7.54
C ALA A 126 -22.30 -27.41 -6.42
N THR A 127 -21.01 -27.70 -6.62
CA THR A 127 -19.92 -27.22 -5.75
C THR A 127 -19.33 -25.96 -6.35
N CYS A 128 -19.35 -24.85 -5.61
CA CYS A 128 -18.64 -23.63 -5.94
C CYS A 128 -17.25 -23.63 -5.30
N LYS A 129 -16.36 -22.81 -5.88
CA LYS A 129 -15.09 -22.43 -5.26
C LYS A 129 -15.23 -21.02 -4.68
N GLN A 130 -14.95 -20.85 -3.39
CA GLN A 130 -14.75 -19.55 -2.76
C GLN A 130 -13.25 -19.28 -2.70
N VAL A 131 -12.81 -18.13 -3.20
CA VAL A 131 -11.42 -17.71 -3.15
C VAL A 131 -11.29 -16.52 -2.20
N THR A 132 -10.39 -16.63 -1.23
CA THR A 132 -10.07 -15.56 -0.27
C THR A 132 -8.61 -15.17 -0.46
N PHE A 133 -8.35 -13.89 -0.69
CA PHE A 133 -6.99 -13.39 -0.91
C PHE A 133 -6.45 -12.71 0.34
N ASN A 134 -5.17 -12.93 0.61
CA ASN A 134 -4.44 -12.26 1.68
C ASN A 134 -3.18 -11.60 1.09
N LEU A 135 -3.11 -10.28 1.18
CA LEU A 135 -1.99 -9.48 0.71
C LEU A 135 -1.39 -8.75 1.91
N THR A 136 -0.17 -9.13 2.26
CA THR A 136 0.58 -8.56 3.38
C THR A 136 1.82 -7.85 2.87
N TRP A 137 2.26 -6.81 3.57
CA TRP A 137 3.52 -6.12 3.28
C TRP A 137 4.02 -5.37 4.53
N ASN A 138 5.31 -5.08 4.55
CA ASN A 138 5.96 -4.24 5.54
C ASN A 138 5.88 -2.77 5.12
N GLU A 139 5.45 -1.90 6.04
CA GLU A 139 5.42 -0.45 5.86
C GLU A 139 6.68 0.25 6.36
#